data_AF-A0A6A5EHG2-F1
#
_entry.id   AF-A0A6A5EHG2-F1
#
_cell.length_a   1.000
_cell.length_b   1.000
_cell.length_c   1.000
_cell.angle_alpha   90.00
_cell.angle_beta   90.00
_cell.angle_gamma   90.00
#
_symmetry.space_group_name_H-M   'P 1'
#
loop_
_entity.id
_entity.type
_entity.pdbx_description
1 polymer ?
#
loop_
_entity_poly.entity_id
_entity_poly.type
_entity_poly.pdbx_seq_one_letter_code
_entity_poly.pdbx_strand_id
1 'polypeptide(L)'
;MQIINFLQDFLQKLEDREADSQEEGSPEGQSHVAAVHGTNGGGERLSVRSFLQWVTGQARVPLIESKREAFKITVNFDHDCDSRYGAHSLCYPIVNACAVAITFPTRHLATSQEFENNLTEAICGGYEFSRH
;
A
#
# COMPACT_ATOMS: atom_id res chain seq x y z
N MET A 1 3.38 19.01 7.53
CA MET A 1 2.64 17.79 7.12
C MET A 1 3.68 16.74 6.76
N GLN A 2 3.97 15.79 7.66
CA GLN A 2 5.08 14.83 7.51
C GLN A 2 4.68 13.50 6.86
N ILE A 3 3.37 13.23 6.75
CA ILE A 3 2.82 11.97 6.23
C ILE A 3 3.25 11.66 4.79
N ILE A 4 3.35 12.68 3.93
CA ILE A 4 3.84 12.47 2.56
C ILE A 4 5.30 12.03 2.56
N ASN A 5 6.13 12.63 3.43
CA ASN A 5 7.53 12.21 3.54
C ASN A 5 7.60 10.76 4.03
N PHE A 6 6.81 10.39 5.03
CA PHE A 6 6.75 9.01 5.52
C PHE A 6 6.28 8.03 4.43
N LEU A 7 5.31 8.42 3.60
CA LEU A 7 4.87 7.61 2.47
C LEU A 7 5.97 7.45 1.41
N GLN A 8 6.67 8.54 1.07
CA GLN A 8 7.78 8.50 0.12
C GLN A 8 8.93 7.62 0.64
N ASP A 9 9.33 7.81 1.90
CA ASP A 9 10.36 7.00 2.56
C ASP A 9 9.95 5.53 2.61
N PHE A 10 8.69 5.24 2.91
CA PHE A 10 8.15 3.88 2.90
C PHE A 10 8.24 3.23 1.52
N LEU A 11 7.78 3.93 0.47
CA LEU A 11 7.83 3.40 -0.90
C LEU A 11 9.27 3.20 -1.38
N GLN A 12 10.17 4.13 -1.06
CA GLN A 12 11.60 4.01 -1.39
C GLN A 12 12.21 2.77 -0.73
N LYS A 13 11.94 2.53 0.55
CA LYS A 13 12.40 1.31 1.24
C LYS A 13 11.88 0.03 0.57
N LEU A 14 10.68 0.03 0.00
CA LEU A 14 10.15 -1.12 -0.74
C LEU A 14 10.89 -1.31 -2.07
N GLU A 15 11.15 -0.23 -2.80
CA GLU A 15 11.91 -0.26 -4.06
C GLU A 15 13.34 -0.79 -3.86
N ASP A 16 14.06 -0.27 -2.85
CA ASP A 16 15.44 -0.66 -2.56
C ASP A 16 15.52 -2.16 -2.21
N ARG A 17 14.56 -2.65 -1.42
CA ARG A 17 14.45 -4.08 -1.07
C ARG A 17 14.19 -4.98 -2.27
N GLU A 18 13.48 -4.50 -3.29
CA GLU A 18 13.23 -5.24 -4.52
C GLU A 18 14.47 -5.28 -5.41
N ALA A 19 15.22 -4.18 -5.50
CA ALA A 19 16.47 -4.09 -6.26
C ALA A 19 17.53 -5.07 -5.73
N ASP A 20 17.75 -5.09 -4.41
CA ASP A 20 18.69 -6.01 -3.76
C ASP A 20 18.35 -7.50 -3.98
N SER A 21 17.07 -7.81 -4.23
CA SER A 21 16.60 -9.18 -4.43
C SER A 21 16.73 -9.67 -5.88
N GLN A 22 16.96 -8.76 -6.84
CA GLN A 22 17.10 -9.08 -8.26
C GLN A 22 18.55 -9.28 -8.70
N GLU A 23 19.54 -8.78 -7.95
CA GLU A 23 20.96 -8.96 -8.26
C GLU A 23 21.49 -10.37 -7.95
N GLU A 24 20.76 -11.18 -7.15
CA GLU A 24 21.17 -12.53 -6.71
C GLU A 24 20.55 -13.68 -7.53
N GLY A 25 19.94 -13.45 -8.71
CA GLY A 25 19.26 -14.54 -9.42
C GLY A 25 19.08 -14.40 -10.93
N SER A 26 19.83 -15.19 -11.69
CA SER A 26 19.41 -15.74 -13.00
C SER A 26 20.13 -17.09 -13.20
N PRO A 27 19.48 -18.15 -13.74
CA PRO A 27 18.76 -18.11 -15.01
C PRO A 27 17.35 -18.76 -15.04
N GLU A 28 16.55 -18.20 -15.95
CA GLU A 28 15.54 -18.83 -16.83
C GLU A 28 14.26 -19.49 -16.26
N GLY A 29 13.13 -18.86 -16.62
CA GLY A 29 12.04 -19.58 -17.28
C GLY A 29 11.01 -20.27 -16.39
N GLN A 30 10.00 -19.52 -15.91
CA GLN A 30 8.64 -20.04 -15.81
C GLN A 30 7.61 -18.92 -15.70
N SER A 31 6.70 -18.90 -16.67
CA SER A 31 5.46 -18.15 -16.59
C SER A 31 4.64 -18.70 -15.42
N HIS A 32 4.43 -17.92 -14.37
CA HIS A 32 3.46 -18.26 -13.34
C HIS A 32 2.30 -17.28 -13.37
N VAL A 33 1.35 -17.58 -14.24
CA VAL A 33 -0.05 -17.23 -13.99
C VAL A 33 -0.49 -18.01 -12.76
N ALA A 34 -0.64 -17.35 -11.63
CA ALA A 34 -1.44 -17.86 -10.53
C ALA A 34 -2.21 -16.71 -9.88
N ALA A 35 -3.45 -16.56 -10.33
CA ALA A 35 -4.50 -16.18 -9.41
C ALA A 35 -4.76 -17.42 -8.55
N VAL A 36 -4.38 -17.41 -7.27
CA VAL A 36 -4.89 -18.36 -6.28
C VAL A 36 -5.10 -17.62 -4.96
N HIS A 37 -6.37 -17.60 -4.58
CA HIS A 37 -6.91 -17.22 -3.29
C HIS A 37 -6.59 -18.33 -2.27
N GLY A 38 -6.23 -17.98 -1.02
CA GLY A 38 -6.34 -18.90 0.11
C GLY A 38 -5.08 -19.07 0.97
N THR A 39 -5.01 -18.26 2.03
CA THR A 39 -4.54 -18.58 3.40
C THR A 39 -3.46 -19.65 3.59
N ASN A 40 -2.27 -19.24 4.01
CA ASN A 40 -1.55 -19.78 5.18
C ASN A 40 -0.11 -19.21 5.27
N GLY A 41 0.15 -18.42 6.31
CA GLY A 41 1.41 -18.44 7.08
C GLY A 41 2.76 -18.20 6.39
N GLY A 42 2.81 -17.81 5.12
CA GLY A 42 4.01 -17.32 4.45
C GLY A 42 3.82 -15.84 4.15
N GLY A 43 4.44 -14.96 4.94
CA GLY A 43 4.27 -13.52 4.80
C GLY A 43 4.58 -13.08 3.37
N GLU A 44 3.54 -12.73 2.62
CA GLU A 44 3.70 -12.14 1.30
C GLU A 44 4.54 -10.88 1.50
N ARG A 45 5.74 -10.86 0.92
CA ARG A 45 6.69 -9.78 1.13
C ARG A 45 6.06 -8.50 0.57
N LEU A 46 5.82 -7.53 1.46
CA LEU A 46 5.44 -6.18 1.07
C LEU A 46 6.35 -5.67 -0.04
N SER A 47 5.72 -5.17 -1.10
CA SER A 47 6.34 -4.70 -2.34
C SER A 47 5.62 -3.45 -2.83
N VAL A 48 6.23 -2.69 -3.74
CA VAL A 48 5.55 -1.59 -4.42
C VAL A 48 4.31 -2.10 -5.15
N ARG A 49 4.40 -3.30 -5.72
CA ARG A 49 3.28 -3.96 -6.40
C ARG A 49 2.12 -4.27 -5.46
N SER A 50 2.39 -4.75 -4.25
CA SER A 50 1.33 -5.01 -3.28
C SER A 50 0.67 -3.70 -2.83
N PHE A 51 1.46 -2.64 -2.59
CA PHE A 51 0.92 -1.30 -2.32
C PHE A 51 0.02 -0.80 -3.47
N LEU A 52 0.49 -0.88 -4.72
CA LEU A 52 -0.28 -0.45 -5.90
C LEU A 52 -1.57 -1.28 -6.06
N GLN A 53 -1.49 -2.60 -5.87
CA GLN A 53 -2.65 -3.48 -5.93
C GLN A 53 -3.69 -3.12 -4.87
N TRP A 54 -3.23 -2.82 -3.65
CA TRP A 54 -4.11 -2.44 -2.55
C TRP A 54 -4.77 -1.08 -2.82
N VAL A 55 -4.00 -0.05 -3.22
CA VAL A 55 -4.53 1.31 -3.38
C VAL A 55 -5.32 1.54 -4.67
N THR A 56 -5.00 0.84 -5.75
CA THR A 56 -5.61 1.07 -7.08
C THR A 56 -6.43 -0.11 -7.59
N GLY A 57 -6.39 -1.26 -6.92
CA GLY A 57 -6.91 -2.51 -7.45
C GLY A 57 -6.07 -3.12 -8.58
N GLN A 58 -4.93 -2.51 -8.93
CA GLN A 58 -4.01 -3.00 -9.96
C GLN A 58 -2.55 -2.95 -9.50
N ALA A 59 -1.86 -4.07 -9.55
CA ALA A 59 -0.44 -4.16 -9.19
C ALA A 59 0.53 -3.49 -10.20
N ARG A 60 0.05 -2.76 -11.21
CA ARG A 60 0.83 -2.32 -12.37
C ARG A 60 0.57 -0.85 -12.71
N VAL A 61 1.63 -0.17 -13.14
CA VAL A 61 1.56 1.19 -13.70
C VAL A 61 1.25 1.12 -15.21
N PRO A 62 0.46 2.05 -15.77
CA PRO A 62 0.22 2.10 -17.21
C PRO A 62 1.50 2.32 -18.04
N LEU A 63 1.62 1.60 -19.17
CA LEU A 63 2.76 1.72 -20.09
C LEU A 63 2.61 2.86 -21.12
N ILE A 64 1.37 3.15 -21.52
CA ILE A 64 1.08 4.18 -22.52
C ILE A 64 1.32 5.54 -21.89
N GLU A 65 2.15 6.37 -22.50
CA GLU A 65 2.57 7.69 -21.97
C GLU A 65 1.38 8.53 -21.48
N SER A 66 0.39 8.73 -22.34
CA SER A 66 -0.80 9.53 -22.02
C SER A 66 -1.62 8.95 -20.85
N LYS A 67 -1.63 7.62 -20.68
CA LYS A 67 -2.27 6.98 -19.53
C LYS A 67 -1.42 7.06 -18.27
N ARG A 68 -0.09 7.04 -18.41
CA ARG A 68 0.85 7.18 -17.30
C ARG A 68 0.86 8.60 -16.74
N GLU A 69 0.83 9.61 -17.61
CA GLU A 69 0.67 11.03 -17.22
C GLU A 69 -0.66 11.30 -16.50
N ALA A 70 -1.72 10.58 -16.89
CA ALA A 70 -3.03 10.65 -16.25
C ALA A 70 -3.12 9.81 -14.96
N PHE A 71 -2.23 8.85 -14.75
CA PHE A 71 -2.25 7.98 -13.59
C PHE A 71 -1.77 8.72 -12.35
N LYS A 72 -2.71 9.06 -11.48
CA LYS A 72 -2.46 9.81 -10.24
C LYS A 72 -3.19 9.15 -9.09
N ILE A 73 -2.46 8.90 -8.01
CA ILE A 73 -3.05 8.46 -6.74
C ILE A 73 -3.37 9.72 -5.94
N THR A 74 -4.65 9.91 -5.62
CA THR A 74 -5.09 11.02 -4.79
C THR A 74 -4.83 10.69 -3.32
N VAL A 75 -4.09 11.55 -2.62
CA VAL A 75 -3.79 11.38 -1.19
C VAL A 75 -4.53 12.46 -0.39
N ASN A 76 -5.45 12.01 0.47
CA ASN A 76 -6.21 12.88 1.37
C ASN A 76 -5.68 12.74 2.80
N PHE A 77 -5.85 13.79 3.59
CA PHE A 77 -5.46 13.84 4.99
C PHE A 77 -6.66 14.13 5.85
N ASP A 78 -6.86 13.31 6.87
CA ASP A 78 -7.99 13.42 7.77
C ASP A 78 -7.51 13.49 9.21
N HIS A 79 -7.72 14.64 9.84
CA HIS A 79 -7.33 14.86 11.22
C HIS A 79 -8.52 14.73 12.19
N ASP A 80 -9.75 14.58 11.70
CA ASP A 80 -10.95 14.62 12.55
C ASP A 80 -11.60 13.25 12.68
N CYS A 81 -10.82 12.26 13.08
CA CYS A 81 -11.33 10.91 13.35
C CYS A 81 -12.19 10.83 14.61
N ASP A 82 -11.91 11.64 15.65
CA ASP A 82 -12.65 11.59 16.93
C ASP A 82 -14.12 11.95 16.77
N SER A 83 -14.47 12.86 15.85
CA SER A 83 -15.86 13.24 15.61
C SER A 83 -16.70 12.09 15.02
N ARG A 84 -16.05 11.15 14.33
CA ARG A 84 -16.72 9.99 13.71
C ARG A 84 -16.69 8.74 14.58
N TYR A 85 -15.59 8.50 15.28
CA TYR A 85 -15.34 7.24 15.97
C TYR A 85 -15.28 7.36 17.51
N GLY A 86 -15.35 8.57 18.06
CA GLY A 86 -15.17 8.80 19.49
C GLY A 86 -13.72 8.64 19.94
N ALA A 87 -13.49 8.30 21.21
CA ALA A 87 -12.14 8.10 21.75
C ALA A 87 -11.52 6.80 21.21
N HIS A 88 -10.35 6.90 20.57
CA HIS A 88 -9.59 5.78 20.01
C HIS A 88 -8.10 6.11 19.95
N SER A 89 -7.27 5.07 19.81
CA SER A 89 -5.80 5.19 19.79
C SER A 89 -5.18 4.85 18.44
N LEU A 90 -5.98 4.41 17.46
CA LEU A 90 -5.51 3.94 16.17
C LEU A 90 -6.56 4.20 15.08
N CYS A 91 -6.09 4.60 13.90
CA CYS A 91 -6.88 4.62 12.69
C CYS A 91 -6.07 3.99 11.57
N TYR A 92 -6.74 3.24 10.70
CA TYR A 92 -6.13 2.76 9.47
C TYR A 92 -6.47 3.67 8.29
N PRO A 93 -5.61 3.74 7.26
CA PRO A 93 -5.91 4.41 6.01
C PRO A 93 -7.15 3.81 5.35
N ILE A 94 -7.93 4.67 4.70
CA ILE A 94 -9.12 4.29 3.93
C ILE A 94 -8.76 4.36 2.45
N VAL A 95 -8.96 3.26 1.73
CA VAL A 95 -8.70 3.17 0.30
C VAL A 95 -10.01 3.18 -0.49
N ASN A 96 -10.03 3.98 -1.56
CA ASN A 96 -11.02 3.90 -2.62
C ASN A 96 -10.31 3.57 -3.93
N ALA A 97 -10.20 2.26 -4.22
CA ALA A 97 -9.50 1.77 -5.40
C ALA A 97 -10.12 2.27 -6.71
N CYS A 98 -11.45 2.37 -6.79
CA CYS A 98 -12.15 2.87 -7.98
C CYS A 98 -11.83 4.33 -8.28
N ALA A 99 -11.66 5.16 -7.25
CA ALA A 99 -11.29 6.56 -7.38
C ALA A 99 -9.77 6.78 -7.38
N VAL A 100 -8.97 5.72 -7.25
CA VAL A 100 -7.51 5.77 -7.11
C VAL A 100 -7.11 6.75 -5.99
N ALA A 101 -7.72 6.57 -4.81
CA ALA A 101 -7.56 7.48 -3.69
C ALA A 101 -7.29 6.75 -2.37
N ILE A 102 -6.44 7.36 -1.55
CA ILE A 102 -6.15 6.93 -0.18
C ILE A 102 -6.31 8.11 0.77
N THR A 103 -6.89 7.85 1.94
CA THR A 103 -7.07 8.84 3.00
C THR A 103 -6.28 8.41 4.23
N PHE A 104 -5.31 9.23 4.64
CA PHE A 104 -4.50 8.98 5.83
C PHE A 104 -5.09 9.67 7.07
N PRO A 105 -5.31 8.95 8.17
CA PRO A 105 -5.72 9.53 9.44
C PRO A 105 -4.52 10.16 10.14
N THR A 106 -4.36 11.48 10.05
CA THR A 106 -3.11 12.15 10.46
C THR A 106 -2.96 12.33 11.96
N ARG A 107 -4.03 12.16 12.75
CA ARG A 107 -4.00 12.36 14.21
C ARG A 107 -3.10 11.36 14.94
N HIS A 108 -3.06 10.10 14.48
CA HIS A 108 -2.37 8.98 15.16
C HIS A 108 -1.09 8.52 14.45
N LEU A 109 -0.71 9.18 13.35
CA LEU A 109 0.47 8.83 12.54
C LEU A 109 1.57 9.90 12.74
N ALA A 110 1.98 10.10 13.99
CA ALA A 110 2.88 11.20 14.36
C ALA A 110 4.35 10.92 13.99
N THR A 111 4.74 9.65 13.96
CA THR A 111 6.10 9.20 13.66
C THR A 111 6.17 8.33 12.42
N SER A 112 7.36 8.26 11.79
CA SER A 112 7.60 7.36 10.65
C SER A 112 7.38 5.90 11.01
N GLN A 113 7.67 5.48 12.25
CA GLN A 113 7.50 4.10 12.69
C GLN A 113 6.03 3.74 12.88
N GLU A 114 5.24 4.62 13.50
CA GLU A 114 3.78 4.45 13.60
C GLU A 114 3.15 4.38 12.21
N PHE A 115 3.57 5.26 11.30
CA PHE A 115 3.14 5.23 9.90
C PHE A 115 3.47 3.90 9.21
N GLU A 116 4.72 3.45 9.30
CA GLU A 116 5.19 2.23 8.64
C GLU A 116 4.47 0.98 9.16
N ASN A 117 4.31 0.86 10.49
CA ASN A 117 3.58 -0.24 11.10
C ASN A 117 2.11 -0.25 10.67
N ASN A 118 1.44 0.91 10.76
CA ASN A 118 0.04 1.05 10.41
C ASN A 118 -0.23 0.73 8.94
N LEU A 119 0.60 1.25 8.03
CA LEU A 119 0.46 1.01 6.60
C LEU A 119 0.78 -0.44 6.23
N THR A 120 1.80 -1.03 6.86
CA THR A 120 2.14 -2.46 6.72
C THR A 120 0.97 -3.34 7.11
N GLU A 121 0.40 -3.13 8.30
CA GLU A 121 -0.77 -3.87 8.77
C GLU A 121 -1.97 -3.67 7.85
N ALA A 122 -2.24 -2.44 7.41
CA ALA A 122 -3.36 -2.14 6.53
C ALA A 122 -3.25 -2.82 5.16
N ILE A 123 -2.05 -2.90 4.58
CA ILE A 123 -1.82 -3.58 3.29
C ILE A 123 -1.94 -5.09 3.50
N CYS A 124 -1.23 -5.66 4.49
CA CYS A 124 -1.20 -7.10 4.72
C CYS A 124 -2.57 -7.66 5.16
N GLY A 125 -3.29 -6.93 6.01
CA GLY A 125 -4.64 -7.31 6.47
C GLY A 125 -5.76 -6.91 5.52
N GLY A 126 -5.53 -5.90 4.65
CA GLY A 126 -6.55 -5.35 3.76
C GLY A 126 -6.90 -6.22 2.55
N TYR A 127 -6.15 -7.29 2.28
CA TYR A 127 -6.49 -8.26 1.24
C TYR A 127 -7.65 -9.18 1.65
N GLU A 128 -7.95 -9.27 2.94
CA GLU A 128 -9.02 -10.09 3.48
C GLU A 128 -10.37 -9.33 3.39
N PHE A 129 -10.85 -9.09 2.17
CA PHE A 129 -12.23 -8.65 1.95
C PHE A 129 -13.19 -9.80 2.26
N SER A 130 -13.36 -10.11 3.54
CA SER A 130 -14.44 -10.98 3.99
C SER A 130 -15.77 -10.24 3.86
N ARG A 131 -16.49 -10.50 2.76
CA ARG A 131 -17.92 -10.18 2.64
C ARG A 131 -18.64 -10.89 3.77
N HIS A 132 -19.04 -10.15 4.80
CA HIS A 132 -20.04 -10.60 5.77
C HIS A 132 -21.39 -10.01 5.35
#